data_AF-A0A087XXD9-F1
#
_entry.id   AF-A0A087XXD9-F1
#
_cell.length_a   1.000
_cell.length_b   1.000
_cell.length_c   1.000
_cell.angle_alpha   90.00
_cell.angle_beta   90.00
_cell.angle_gamma   90.00
#
_symmetry.space_group_name_H-M   'P 1'
#
loop_
_entity.id
_entity.type
_entity.pdbx_description
1 polymer ?
#
loop_
_entity_poly.entity_id
_entity_poly.type
_entity_poly.pdbx_seq_one_letter_code
_entity_poly.pdbx_strand_id
1 'polypeptide(L)'
;MGAEAEVGLEDLLQDQSTYFQKQFGSMLQPGVNKFSLRMFGSHKGVAAEQERVKSFGVWIIHPYSDFRFYWDIVMLLLMMGNLVILPWGITFFEDQNTLPWIIFNFLSDTLFLMDLVFNFRTGIPGEDSHIILDPKEIRMHYLRTWFLVDFVSSIPVDYIFLIVDLESRHESSDVYRTARALRIVRFTKILSLLRLLRLSRLIRYIHQWEEIFHMTYDLASAVVRIVNLIGMMLLLCHWDGCLTFMVPMLQDFPPDCWVSKNNMVNATWHIQYSYALFMAMSHMLCIGYGAHPPEGMTDVWLTMISMVVGATCYAMFLGHATNLVQSLDASHRQYQEKYKQVEQYMSFHKLPADVRQRIHDYYEHRFQGKMFDEDSILGELSDPLKEEIVSYNCRGLVANMPLFANTDPHFVTVILTKLRFEVFQPGDYVIREGTLGRKMYFIQHGTVTIIPRGSKELVLSDGAYFGGSEICLLTQGRRTASVRADTYCRLYSLSVDDFNEVLEEHPLMRRAFESVAVERLDRVSRRSSYQPPTTE
;
A
#
# COMPACT_ATOMS: atom_id res chain seq x y z
N MET A 1 -5.56 -66.16 -8.97
CA MET A 1 -5.62 -65.00 -9.90
C MET A 1 -6.64 -63.93 -9.49
N GLY A 2 -7.73 -64.22 -8.77
CA GLY A 2 -8.65 -63.16 -8.28
C GLY A 2 -8.14 -62.41 -7.04
N ALA A 3 -7.55 -63.12 -6.06
CA ALA A 3 -7.10 -62.52 -4.80
C ALA A 3 -5.84 -61.62 -4.92
N GLU A 4 -4.92 -61.91 -5.84
CA GLU A 4 -3.73 -61.04 -6.07
C GLU A 4 -4.08 -59.73 -6.80
N ALA A 5 -5.18 -59.72 -7.57
CA ALA A 5 -5.67 -58.52 -8.24
C ALA A 5 -6.45 -57.58 -7.30
N GLU A 6 -7.15 -58.13 -6.30
CA GLU A 6 -7.80 -57.34 -5.23
C GLU A 6 -6.78 -56.74 -4.26
N VAL A 7 -5.74 -57.48 -3.87
CA VAL A 7 -4.66 -56.97 -3.01
C VAL A 7 -3.88 -55.84 -3.68
N GLY A 8 -3.59 -55.96 -4.98
CA GLY A 8 -2.94 -54.89 -5.75
C GLY A 8 -3.80 -53.62 -5.93
N LEU A 9 -5.13 -53.76 -5.94
CA LEU A 9 -6.06 -52.63 -6.01
C LEU A 9 -6.19 -51.92 -4.65
N GLU A 10 -6.22 -52.69 -3.55
CA GLU A 10 -6.21 -52.14 -2.18
C GLU A 10 -4.91 -51.39 -1.88
N ASP A 11 -3.75 -51.93 -2.25
CA ASP A 11 -2.45 -51.26 -2.09
C ASP A 11 -2.36 -49.96 -2.91
N LEU A 12 -2.89 -49.95 -4.15
CA LEU A 12 -2.95 -48.74 -4.99
C LEU A 12 -3.90 -47.68 -4.42
N LEU A 13 -5.07 -48.07 -3.91
CA LEU A 13 -6.02 -47.15 -3.26
C LEU A 13 -5.46 -46.60 -1.94
N GLN A 14 -4.74 -47.43 -1.20
CA GLN A 14 -4.10 -47.04 0.06
C GLN A 14 -2.94 -46.06 -0.20
N ASP A 15 -2.11 -46.30 -1.23
CA ASP A 15 -1.03 -45.37 -1.61
C ASP A 15 -1.59 -44.04 -2.16
N GLN A 16 -2.67 -44.08 -2.96
CA GLN A 16 -3.36 -42.86 -3.41
C GLN A 16 -3.98 -42.07 -2.24
N SER A 17 -4.64 -42.73 -1.30
CA SER A 17 -5.21 -42.07 -0.11
C SER A 17 -4.13 -41.41 0.75
N THR A 18 -2.96 -42.05 0.85
CA THR A 18 -1.81 -41.56 1.59
C THR A 18 -1.16 -40.37 0.87
N TYR A 19 -1.11 -40.40 -0.46
CA TYR A 19 -0.64 -39.28 -1.29
C TYR A 19 -1.54 -38.05 -1.16
N PHE A 20 -2.86 -38.21 -1.29
CA PHE A 20 -3.82 -37.11 -1.12
C PHE A 20 -3.78 -36.52 0.30
N GLN A 21 -3.67 -37.35 1.33
CA GLN A 21 -3.52 -36.88 2.71
C GLN A 21 -2.24 -36.08 2.92
N LYS A 22 -1.11 -36.52 2.33
CA LYS A 22 0.16 -35.77 2.39
C LYS A 22 0.08 -34.44 1.66
N GLN A 23 -0.50 -34.44 0.45
CA GLN A 23 -0.63 -33.22 -0.35
C GLN A 23 -1.58 -32.21 0.32
N PHE A 24 -2.75 -32.66 0.78
CA PHE A 24 -3.69 -31.80 1.52
C PHE A 24 -3.08 -31.31 2.83
N GLY A 25 -2.40 -32.18 3.58
CA GLY A 25 -1.70 -31.81 4.81
C GLY A 25 -0.58 -30.78 4.60
N SER A 26 0.08 -30.77 3.43
CA SER A 26 1.05 -29.74 3.08
C SER A 26 0.39 -28.39 2.77
N MET A 27 -0.82 -28.38 2.20
CA MET A 27 -1.58 -27.17 1.90
C MET A 27 -2.08 -26.45 3.15
N LEU A 28 -2.21 -27.15 4.28
CA LEU A 28 -2.60 -26.59 5.58
C LEU A 28 -1.45 -25.90 6.32
N GLN A 29 -0.21 -26.08 5.85
CA GLN A 29 1.00 -25.50 6.43
C GLN A 29 1.36 -24.19 5.71
N PRO A 30 2.15 -23.29 6.33
CA PRO A 30 2.62 -22.10 5.64
C PRO A 30 3.55 -22.49 4.48
N GLY A 31 3.21 -22.08 3.27
CA GLY A 31 4.04 -22.22 2.08
C GLY A 31 5.23 -21.26 2.12
N VAL A 32 6.32 -21.61 1.41
CA VAL A 32 7.49 -20.73 1.26
C VAL A 32 7.20 -19.69 0.19
N ASN A 33 6.82 -18.50 0.62
CA ASN A 33 6.55 -17.33 -0.23
C ASN A 33 7.13 -16.03 0.36
N LYS A 34 7.12 -14.93 -0.41
CA LYS A 34 7.66 -13.62 0.02
C LYS A 34 7.08 -13.15 1.36
N PHE A 35 5.79 -13.39 1.58
CA PHE A 35 5.10 -13.04 2.82
C PHE A 35 5.62 -13.86 4.01
N SER A 36 5.70 -15.18 3.89
CA SER A 36 6.23 -16.08 4.92
C SER A 36 7.69 -15.78 5.26
N LEU A 37 8.51 -15.39 4.28
CA LEU A 37 9.90 -14.99 4.53
C LEU A 37 9.99 -13.64 5.24
N ARG A 38 9.08 -12.70 4.95
CA ARG A 38 8.98 -11.44 5.69
C ARG A 38 8.52 -11.66 7.13
N MET A 39 7.62 -12.62 7.36
CA MET A 39 7.04 -12.93 8.68
C MET A 39 8.00 -13.76 9.56
N PHE A 40 8.59 -14.82 9.01
CA PHE A 40 9.42 -15.78 9.75
C PHE A 40 10.92 -15.58 9.52
N GLY A 41 11.31 -14.56 8.74
CA GLY A 41 12.67 -14.12 8.49
C GLY A 41 13.48 -14.97 7.51
N SER A 42 13.37 -16.31 7.57
CA SER A 42 14.19 -17.20 6.74
C SER A 42 13.49 -18.50 6.37
N HIS A 43 14.02 -19.20 5.36
CA HIS A 43 13.56 -20.54 4.99
C HIS A 43 13.59 -21.54 6.16
N LYS A 44 14.60 -21.43 7.05
CA LYS A 44 14.69 -22.25 8.26
C LYS A 44 13.59 -21.90 9.27
N GLY A 45 13.25 -20.62 9.41
CA GLY A 45 12.14 -20.16 10.25
C GLY A 45 10.80 -20.73 9.76
N VAL A 46 10.55 -20.69 8.45
CA VAL A 46 9.35 -21.30 7.84
C VAL A 46 9.33 -22.81 8.07
N ALA A 47 10.46 -23.51 7.89
CA ALA A 47 10.53 -24.95 8.12
C ALA A 47 10.27 -25.33 9.60
N ALA A 48 10.82 -24.56 10.55
CA ALA A 48 10.54 -24.75 11.97
C ALA A 48 9.05 -24.54 12.29
N GLU A 49 8.41 -23.57 11.66
CA GLU A 49 6.97 -23.35 11.80
C GLU A 49 6.14 -24.49 11.20
N GLN A 50 6.54 -25.04 10.05
CA GLN A 50 5.90 -26.22 9.46
C GLN A 50 5.99 -27.45 10.40
N GLU A 51 7.14 -27.66 11.06
CA GLU A 51 7.30 -28.71 12.07
C GLU A 51 6.43 -28.45 13.30
N ARG A 52 6.34 -27.19 13.74
CA ARG A 52 5.47 -26.78 14.84
C ARG A 52 4.00 -27.10 14.54
N VAL A 53 3.50 -26.75 13.35
CA VAL A 53 2.13 -27.09 12.91
C VAL A 53 1.89 -28.60 12.96
N LYS A 54 2.84 -29.42 12.49
CA LYS A 54 2.74 -30.89 12.54
C LYS A 54 2.66 -31.44 13.96
N SER A 55 3.29 -30.77 14.94
CA SER A 55 3.31 -31.20 16.35
C SER A 55 1.96 -31.08 17.06
N PHE A 56 1.09 -30.14 16.64
CA PHE A 56 -0.21 -29.89 17.28
C PHE A 56 -1.34 -30.81 16.80
N GLY A 57 -1.04 -31.76 15.91
CA GLY A 57 -1.95 -32.82 15.50
C GLY A 57 -2.42 -32.71 14.04
N VAL A 58 -3.32 -33.63 13.67
CA VAL A 58 -3.83 -33.73 12.30
C VAL A 58 -4.96 -32.71 12.08
N TRP A 59 -4.95 -32.04 10.92
CA TRP A 59 -5.96 -31.06 10.48
C TRP A 59 -6.02 -29.76 11.30
N ILE A 60 -4.85 -29.17 11.60
CA ILE A 60 -4.76 -27.76 12.03
C ILE A 60 -4.41 -26.91 10.83
N ILE A 61 -5.15 -25.82 10.65
CA ILE A 61 -5.01 -24.90 9.52
C ILE A 61 -4.18 -23.72 10.00
N HIS A 62 -3.00 -23.57 9.42
CA HIS A 62 -2.19 -22.38 9.69
C HIS A 62 -2.86 -21.16 9.03
N PRO A 63 -2.97 -19.99 9.71
CA PRO A 63 -3.66 -18.82 9.16
C PRO A 63 -3.03 -18.29 7.88
N TYR A 64 -1.72 -18.48 7.70
CA TYR A 64 -0.97 -18.11 6.50
C TYR A 64 -0.69 -19.29 5.57
N SER A 65 -1.52 -20.32 5.61
CA SER A 65 -1.45 -21.45 4.67
C SER A 65 -2.08 -21.12 3.33
N ASP A 66 -1.63 -21.78 2.27
CA ASP A 66 -2.23 -21.61 0.94
C ASP A 66 -3.69 -22.07 0.94
N PHE A 67 -4.02 -23.13 1.69
CA PHE A 67 -5.41 -23.59 1.84
C PHE A 67 -6.30 -22.49 2.42
N ARG A 68 -5.89 -21.88 3.54
CA ARG A 68 -6.67 -20.83 4.18
C ARG A 68 -6.84 -19.63 3.27
N PHE A 69 -5.78 -19.24 2.57
CA PHE A 69 -5.81 -18.15 1.59
C PHE A 69 -6.86 -18.37 0.49
N TYR A 70 -6.83 -19.52 -0.20
CA TYR A 70 -7.80 -19.81 -1.25
C TYR A 70 -9.23 -19.99 -0.71
N TRP A 71 -9.37 -20.60 0.47
CA TRP A 71 -10.67 -20.73 1.14
C TRP A 71 -11.27 -19.35 1.43
N ASP A 72 -10.48 -18.43 1.98
CA ASP A 72 -10.92 -17.07 2.27
C ASP A 72 -11.31 -16.30 0.99
N ILE A 73 -10.63 -16.52 -0.15
CA ILE A 73 -11.06 -15.96 -1.45
C ILE A 73 -12.43 -16.49 -1.86
N VAL A 74 -12.64 -17.81 -1.78
CA VAL A 74 -13.93 -18.44 -2.13
C VAL A 74 -15.03 -17.91 -1.21
N MET A 75 -14.77 -17.82 0.09
CA MET A 75 -15.71 -17.29 1.07
C MET A 75 -15.98 -15.80 0.85
N LEU A 76 -14.98 -15.01 0.47
CA LEU A 76 -15.14 -13.58 0.15
C LEU A 76 -16.05 -13.38 -1.07
N LEU A 77 -15.83 -14.14 -2.15
CA LEU A 77 -16.66 -14.08 -3.35
C LEU A 77 -18.10 -14.53 -3.06
N LEU A 78 -18.25 -15.65 -2.33
CA LEU A 78 -19.55 -16.15 -1.89
C LEU A 78 -20.26 -15.11 -1.01
N MET A 79 -19.54 -14.49 -0.07
CA MET A 79 -20.05 -13.46 0.82
C MET A 79 -20.56 -12.26 0.04
N MET A 80 -19.74 -11.70 -0.84
CA MET A 80 -20.11 -10.55 -1.66
C MET A 80 -21.36 -10.87 -2.49
N GLY A 81 -21.41 -12.05 -3.11
CA GLY A 81 -22.61 -12.52 -3.82
C GLY A 81 -23.84 -12.59 -2.93
N ASN A 82 -23.74 -13.15 -1.72
CA ASN A 82 -24.86 -13.26 -0.79
C ASN A 82 -25.35 -11.89 -0.30
N LEU A 83 -24.45 -10.96 0.04
CA LEU A 83 -24.82 -9.65 0.55
C LEU A 83 -25.55 -8.78 -0.51
N VAL A 84 -25.38 -9.08 -1.79
CA VAL A 84 -26.11 -8.44 -2.90
C VAL A 84 -27.38 -9.22 -3.28
N ILE A 85 -27.28 -10.55 -3.43
CA ILE A 85 -28.39 -11.37 -3.95
C ILE A 85 -29.50 -11.54 -2.90
N LEU A 86 -29.16 -11.67 -1.61
CA LEU A 86 -30.16 -11.99 -0.58
C LEU A 86 -31.16 -10.84 -0.35
N PRO A 87 -30.76 -9.59 -0.05
CA PRO A 87 -31.73 -8.50 0.12
C PRO A 87 -32.62 -8.35 -1.10
N TRP A 88 -32.03 -8.29 -2.29
CA TRP A 88 -32.72 -8.18 -3.56
C TRP A 88 -33.75 -9.30 -3.79
N GLY A 89 -33.35 -10.56 -3.58
CA GLY A 89 -34.25 -11.69 -3.77
C GLY A 89 -35.34 -11.78 -2.70
N ILE A 90 -35.05 -11.37 -1.47
CA ILE A 90 -36.04 -11.34 -0.38
C ILE A 90 -37.16 -10.32 -0.67
N THR A 91 -36.81 -9.17 -1.24
CA THR A 91 -37.73 -8.06 -1.50
C THR A 91 -38.46 -8.15 -2.83
N PHE A 92 -37.77 -8.46 -3.93
CA PHE A 92 -38.34 -8.28 -5.26
C PHE A 92 -38.86 -9.57 -5.91
N PHE A 93 -38.53 -10.75 -5.36
CA PHE A 93 -39.13 -12.01 -5.82
C PHE A 93 -40.29 -12.43 -4.91
N GLU A 94 -41.47 -12.58 -5.52
CA GLU A 94 -42.67 -13.09 -4.86
C GLU A 94 -42.57 -14.61 -4.60
N ASP A 95 -42.16 -15.38 -5.61
CA ASP A 95 -41.97 -16.83 -5.52
C ASP A 95 -40.53 -17.23 -5.17
N GLN A 96 -40.27 -17.34 -3.88
CA GLN A 96 -38.96 -17.78 -3.35
C GLN A 96 -38.78 -19.32 -3.36
N ASN A 97 -39.79 -20.06 -3.82
CA ASN A 97 -39.76 -21.53 -3.87
C ASN A 97 -39.20 -22.09 -5.18
N THR A 98 -38.58 -21.25 -6.01
CA THR A 98 -37.97 -21.70 -7.26
C THR A 98 -36.74 -22.57 -6.98
N LEU A 99 -36.56 -23.62 -7.78
CA LEU A 99 -35.44 -24.56 -7.63
C LEU A 99 -34.06 -23.85 -7.61
N PRO A 100 -33.76 -22.86 -8.49
CA PRO A 100 -32.48 -22.16 -8.46
C PRO A 100 -32.23 -21.39 -7.16
N TRP A 101 -33.26 -20.76 -6.59
CA TRP A 101 -33.15 -20.01 -5.33
C TRP A 101 -32.83 -20.93 -4.15
N ILE A 102 -33.51 -22.09 -4.09
CA ILE A 102 -33.28 -23.08 -3.04
C ILE A 102 -31.87 -23.66 -3.15
N ILE A 103 -31.43 -24.04 -4.36
CA ILE A 103 -30.07 -24.58 -4.59
C ILE A 103 -29.01 -23.55 -4.17
N PHE A 104 -29.18 -22.28 -4.56
CA PHE A 104 -28.26 -21.20 -4.19
C PHE A 104 -28.14 -21.05 -2.67
N ASN A 105 -29.27 -20.97 -1.96
CA ASN A 105 -29.27 -20.82 -0.51
C ASN A 105 -28.69 -22.04 0.19
N PHE A 106 -29.07 -23.25 -0.22
CA PHE A 106 -28.55 -24.49 0.36
C PHE A 106 -27.02 -24.63 0.19
N LEU A 107 -26.51 -24.36 -1.02
CA LEU A 107 -25.08 -24.40 -1.28
C LEU A 107 -24.33 -23.35 -0.46
N SER A 108 -24.85 -22.12 -0.42
CA SER A 108 -24.30 -21.02 0.37
C SER A 108 -24.22 -21.38 1.85
N ASP A 109 -25.34 -21.82 2.45
CA ASP A 109 -25.43 -22.17 3.87
C ASP A 109 -24.50 -23.34 4.23
N THR A 110 -24.37 -24.32 3.33
CA THR A 110 -23.44 -25.46 3.51
C THR A 110 -21.98 -24.97 3.57
N LEU A 111 -21.57 -24.09 2.65
CA LEU A 111 -20.21 -23.54 2.65
C LEU A 111 -19.93 -22.68 3.89
N PHE A 112 -20.91 -21.90 4.35
CA PHE A 112 -20.77 -21.13 5.60
C PHE A 112 -20.71 -22.00 6.85
N LEU A 113 -21.39 -23.16 6.85
CA LEU A 113 -21.27 -24.13 7.92
C LEU A 113 -19.90 -24.83 7.90
N MET A 114 -19.35 -25.12 6.72
CA MET A 114 -17.98 -25.61 6.59
C MET A 114 -16.95 -24.60 7.08
N ASP A 115 -17.13 -23.31 6.75
CA ASP A 115 -16.29 -22.21 7.24
C ASP A 115 -16.29 -22.12 8.77
N LEU A 116 -17.47 -22.28 9.41
CA LEU A 116 -17.59 -22.35 10.86
C LEU A 116 -16.73 -23.49 11.46
N VAL A 117 -16.76 -24.67 10.83
CA VAL A 117 -15.96 -25.83 11.27
C VAL A 117 -14.46 -25.56 11.09
N PHE A 118 -14.06 -24.95 9.98
CA PHE A 118 -12.66 -24.59 9.75
C PHE A 118 -12.16 -23.54 10.74
N ASN A 119 -12.98 -22.56 11.13
CA ASN A 119 -12.60 -21.56 12.12
C ASN A 119 -12.26 -22.15 13.50
N PHE A 120 -12.81 -23.32 13.87
CA PHE A 120 -12.39 -24.05 15.07
C PHE A 120 -11.01 -24.71 14.97
N ARG A 121 -10.43 -24.77 13.76
CA ARG A 121 -9.13 -25.39 13.44
C ARG A 121 -8.10 -24.40 12.88
N THR A 122 -8.49 -23.16 12.63
CA THR A 122 -7.60 -22.10 12.14
C THR A 122 -6.83 -21.48 13.31
N GLY A 123 -5.50 -21.38 13.17
CA GLY A 123 -4.65 -20.70 14.15
C GLY A 123 -4.95 -19.20 14.25
N ILE A 124 -4.74 -18.63 15.44
CA ILE A 124 -5.02 -17.22 15.72
C ILE A 124 -3.70 -16.43 15.66
N PRO A 125 -3.57 -15.43 14.78
CA PRO A 125 -2.41 -14.55 14.79
C PRO A 125 -2.42 -13.66 16.04
N GLY A 126 -1.33 -13.64 16.80
CA GLY A 126 -1.10 -12.72 17.91
C GLY A 126 -0.27 -11.49 17.49
N GLU A 127 -0.16 -10.50 18.38
CA GLU A 127 0.54 -9.23 18.11
C GLU A 127 2.07 -9.41 17.90
N ASP A 128 2.72 -10.36 18.60
CA ASP A 128 4.19 -10.53 18.60
C ASP A 128 4.69 -11.63 17.64
N SER A 129 4.10 -11.77 16.45
CA SER A 129 4.40 -12.87 15.50
C SER A 129 4.19 -14.29 16.05
N HIS A 130 3.65 -14.42 17.26
CA HIS A 130 3.30 -15.68 17.87
C HIS A 130 1.91 -16.10 17.42
N ILE A 131 1.83 -17.24 16.73
CA ILE A 131 0.56 -17.80 16.25
C ILE A 131 0.11 -18.90 17.22
N ILE A 132 -1.10 -18.76 17.75
CA ILE A 132 -1.69 -19.78 18.62
C ILE A 132 -2.19 -20.93 17.76
N LEU A 133 -1.61 -22.12 17.96
CA LEU A 133 -1.97 -23.36 17.23
C LEU A 133 -2.61 -24.43 18.12
N ASP A 134 -2.66 -24.24 19.45
CA ASP A 134 -3.28 -25.22 20.35
C ASP A 134 -4.80 -25.30 20.08
N PRO A 135 -5.34 -26.47 19.69
CA PRO A 135 -6.76 -26.64 19.41
C PRO A 135 -7.68 -26.33 20.60
N LYS A 136 -7.22 -26.43 21.85
CA LYS A 136 -8.02 -26.07 23.02
C LYS A 136 -8.16 -24.57 23.16
N GLU A 137 -7.06 -23.83 22.97
CA GLU A 137 -7.05 -22.38 23.04
C GLU A 137 -7.84 -21.75 21.89
N ILE A 138 -7.64 -22.24 20.65
CA ILE A 138 -8.38 -21.78 19.47
C ILE A 138 -9.90 -21.89 19.72
N ARG A 139 -10.36 -23.07 20.16
CA ARG A 139 -11.80 -23.30 20.41
C ARG A 139 -12.34 -22.39 21.50
N MET A 140 -11.64 -22.25 22.63
CA MET A 140 -12.09 -21.41 23.74
C MET A 140 -12.16 -19.94 23.34
N HIS A 141 -11.15 -19.46 22.62
CA HIS A 141 -11.11 -18.10 22.12
C HIS A 141 -12.24 -17.82 21.12
N TYR A 142 -12.47 -18.73 20.16
CA TYR A 142 -13.53 -18.56 19.17
C TYR A 142 -14.94 -18.60 19.77
N LEU A 143 -15.19 -19.51 20.72
CA LEU A 143 -16.48 -19.60 21.43
C LEU A 143 -16.80 -18.33 22.24
N ARG A 144 -15.79 -17.66 22.79
CA ARG A 144 -15.96 -16.43 23.58
C ARG A 144 -16.17 -15.18 22.74
N THR A 145 -15.74 -15.18 21.49
CA THR A 145 -15.67 -13.98 20.63
C THR A 145 -16.76 -13.97 19.57
N TRP A 146 -16.55 -14.70 18.47
CA TRP A 146 -17.34 -14.54 17.23
C TRP A 146 -18.29 -15.68 16.93
N PHE A 147 -18.18 -16.81 17.65
CA PHE A 147 -18.96 -18.01 17.38
C PHE A 147 -20.48 -17.76 17.31
N LEU A 148 -21.04 -16.98 18.25
CA LEU A 148 -22.49 -16.76 18.30
C LEU A 148 -23.03 -16.11 17.02
N VAL A 149 -22.33 -15.07 16.54
CA VAL A 149 -22.73 -14.32 15.33
C VAL A 149 -22.54 -15.19 14.09
N ASP A 150 -21.41 -15.91 14.00
CA ASP A 150 -21.12 -16.78 12.88
C ASP A 150 -22.11 -17.97 12.81
N PHE A 151 -22.50 -18.54 13.95
CA PHE A 151 -23.46 -19.62 14.06
C PHE A 151 -24.86 -19.17 13.62
N VAL A 152 -25.39 -18.09 14.22
CA VAL A 152 -26.73 -17.55 13.86
C VAL A 152 -26.80 -17.17 12.38
N SER A 153 -25.72 -16.63 11.83
CA SER A 153 -25.68 -16.22 10.42
C SER A 153 -25.51 -17.37 9.42
N SER A 154 -25.08 -18.56 9.87
CA SER A 154 -24.83 -19.72 9.01
C SER A 154 -25.99 -20.73 9.00
N ILE A 155 -26.90 -20.66 9.98
CA ILE A 155 -28.05 -21.58 10.05
C ILE A 155 -29.19 -21.10 9.15
N PRO A 156 -29.79 -21.98 8.34
CA PRO A 156 -31.00 -21.69 7.57
C PRO A 156 -32.26 -21.66 8.46
N VAL A 157 -32.37 -20.64 9.31
CA VAL A 157 -33.48 -20.51 10.29
C VAL A 157 -34.86 -20.43 9.61
N ASP A 158 -34.90 -19.81 8.43
CA ASP A 158 -36.09 -19.71 7.57
C ASP A 158 -36.60 -21.07 7.10
N TYR A 159 -35.73 -21.94 6.61
CA TYR A 159 -36.11 -23.30 6.18
C TYR A 159 -36.49 -24.20 7.35
N ILE A 160 -35.78 -24.10 8.48
CA ILE A 160 -36.12 -24.87 9.69
C ILE A 160 -37.53 -24.47 10.18
N PHE A 161 -37.81 -23.17 10.24
CA PHE A 161 -39.13 -22.68 10.63
C PHE A 161 -40.22 -23.12 9.65
N LEU A 162 -39.94 -23.09 8.34
CA LEU A 162 -40.88 -23.56 7.32
C LEU A 162 -41.21 -25.05 7.46
N ILE A 163 -40.21 -25.90 7.74
CA ILE A 163 -40.40 -27.34 7.96
C ILE A 163 -41.24 -27.60 9.22
N VAL A 164 -40.90 -26.96 10.33
CA VAL A 164 -41.66 -27.07 11.59
C VAL A 164 -43.11 -26.61 11.42
N ASP A 165 -43.33 -25.54 10.67
CA ASP A 165 -44.69 -25.07 10.36
C ASP A 165 -45.43 -26.09 9.47
N LEU A 166 -44.77 -26.65 8.43
CA LEU A 166 -45.34 -27.68 7.56
C LEU A 166 -45.76 -28.94 8.32
N GLU A 167 -45.00 -29.32 9.33
CA GLU A 167 -45.31 -30.43 10.24
C GLU A 167 -46.51 -30.07 11.14
N SER A 168 -46.54 -28.86 11.72
CA SER A 168 -47.68 -28.39 12.52
C SER A 168 -48.97 -28.17 11.71
N ARG A 169 -48.86 -27.94 10.39
CA ARG A 169 -49.98 -27.77 9.45
C ARG A 169 -50.71 -29.08 9.16
N HIS A 170 -50.13 -30.24 9.48
CA HIS A 170 -50.84 -31.51 9.38
C HIS A 170 -51.98 -31.65 10.42
N GLU A 171 -52.05 -30.78 11.43
CA GLU A 171 -52.96 -30.93 12.58
C GLU A 171 -54.10 -29.88 12.70
N SER A 172 -54.21 -28.84 11.86
CA SER A 172 -55.19 -27.73 12.08
C SER A 172 -56.04 -27.25 10.88
N SER A 173 -57.27 -26.78 11.19
CA SER A 173 -58.40 -26.46 10.29
C SER A 173 -58.28 -25.19 9.42
N ASP A 174 -59.04 -25.17 8.31
CA ASP A 174 -58.78 -24.42 7.06
C ASP A 174 -58.89 -22.88 7.03
N VAL A 175 -59.57 -22.21 7.98
CA VAL A 175 -59.83 -20.75 7.86
C VAL A 175 -58.81 -19.88 8.61
N TYR A 176 -58.20 -20.39 9.68
CA TYR A 176 -57.04 -19.74 10.32
C TYR A 176 -55.75 -19.86 9.50
N ARG A 177 -55.82 -20.51 8.33
CA ARG A 177 -54.71 -20.94 7.49
C ARG A 177 -54.11 -19.81 6.65
N THR A 178 -54.90 -18.87 6.15
CA THR A 178 -54.44 -17.83 5.20
C THR A 178 -53.82 -16.60 5.87
N ALA A 179 -54.48 -16.00 6.86
CA ALA A 179 -53.96 -14.84 7.60
C ALA A 179 -52.76 -15.19 8.52
N ARG A 180 -52.68 -16.44 8.98
CA ARG A 180 -51.50 -16.98 9.69
C ARG A 180 -50.37 -17.27 8.71
N ALA A 181 -50.64 -17.86 7.54
CA ALA A 181 -49.63 -18.10 6.50
C ALA A 181 -48.99 -16.80 5.99
N LEU A 182 -49.75 -15.73 5.76
CA LEU A 182 -49.19 -14.44 5.32
C LEU A 182 -48.24 -13.82 6.37
N ARG A 183 -48.62 -13.85 7.66
CA ARG A 183 -47.73 -13.38 8.75
C ARG A 183 -46.48 -14.24 8.88
N ILE A 184 -46.61 -15.56 8.68
CA ILE A 184 -45.50 -16.50 8.71
C ILE A 184 -44.52 -16.24 7.55
N VAL A 185 -45.01 -16.02 6.33
CA VAL A 185 -44.18 -15.68 5.17
C VAL A 185 -43.41 -14.36 5.40
N ARG A 186 -44.04 -13.36 6.03
CA ARG A 186 -43.35 -12.12 6.42
C ARG A 186 -42.26 -12.38 7.48
N PHE A 187 -42.56 -13.23 8.45
CA PHE A 187 -41.61 -13.58 9.51
C PHE A 187 -40.41 -14.39 8.97
N THR A 188 -40.62 -15.33 8.03
CA THR A 188 -39.52 -16.06 7.38
C THR A 188 -38.62 -15.13 6.56
N LYS A 189 -39.20 -14.10 5.91
CA LYS A 189 -38.42 -13.05 5.23
C LYS A 189 -37.55 -12.22 6.18
N ILE A 190 -38.00 -11.99 7.42
CA ILE A 190 -37.20 -11.29 8.44
C ILE A 190 -36.09 -12.21 8.97
N LEU A 191 -36.39 -13.49 9.20
CA LEU A 191 -35.41 -14.47 9.65
C LEU A 191 -34.29 -14.70 8.63
N SER A 192 -34.59 -14.66 7.33
CA SER A 192 -33.57 -14.78 6.28
C SER A 192 -32.60 -13.58 6.25
N LEU A 193 -32.98 -12.41 6.78
CA LEU A 193 -32.07 -11.26 6.96
C LEU A 193 -31.01 -11.49 8.04
N LEU A 194 -31.14 -12.50 8.92
CA LEU A 194 -30.07 -12.87 9.86
C LEU A 194 -28.78 -13.29 9.11
N ARG A 195 -28.91 -13.71 7.85
CA ARG A 195 -27.77 -13.96 6.95
C ARG A 195 -26.97 -12.68 6.64
N LEU A 196 -27.49 -11.47 6.88
CA LEU A 196 -26.72 -10.23 6.74
C LEU A 196 -25.71 -10.01 7.88
N LEU A 197 -25.86 -10.71 9.02
CA LEU A 197 -24.85 -10.70 10.10
C LEU A 197 -23.49 -11.26 9.64
N ARG A 198 -23.48 -11.94 8.49
CA ARG A 198 -22.26 -12.36 7.80
C ARG A 198 -21.38 -11.17 7.38
N LEU A 199 -21.89 -9.94 7.32
CA LEU A 199 -21.09 -8.72 7.14
C LEU A 199 -19.94 -8.61 8.14
N SER A 200 -20.14 -9.09 9.37
CA SER A 200 -19.08 -9.10 10.38
C SER A 200 -17.86 -9.92 9.93
N ARG A 201 -18.07 -11.04 9.22
CA ARG A 201 -17.00 -11.85 8.61
C ARG A 201 -16.31 -11.11 7.47
N LEU A 202 -17.08 -10.45 6.61
CA LEU A 202 -16.54 -9.65 5.50
C LEU A 202 -15.55 -8.59 6.01
N ILE A 203 -15.92 -7.85 7.05
CA ILE A 203 -15.06 -6.81 7.63
C ILE A 203 -13.76 -7.41 8.18
N ARG A 204 -13.85 -8.55 8.89
CA ARG A 204 -12.66 -9.24 9.42
C ARG A 204 -11.73 -9.71 8.30
N TYR A 205 -12.30 -10.30 7.25
CA TYR A 205 -11.52 -10.72 6.09
C TYR A 205 -10.87 -9.53 5.42
N ILE A 206 -11.62 -8.47 5.08
CA ILE A 206 -11.06 -7.26 4.47
C ILE A 206 -9.91 -6.70 5.31
N HIS A 207 -10.04 -6.64 6.64
CA HIS A 207 -8.98 -6.14 7.51
C HIS A 207 -7.74 -7.02 7.51
N GLN A 208 -7.91 -8.34 7.65
CA GLN A 208 -6.80 -9.29 7.58
C GLN A 208 -6.10 -9.25 6.21
N TRP A 209 -6.87 -9.11 5.13
CA TRP A 209 -6.33 -8.95 3.78
C TRP A 209 -5.60 -7.62 3.62
N GLU A 210 -6.15 -6.53 4.15
CA GLU A 210 -5.52 -5.22 4.15
C GLU A 210 -4.15 -5.27 4.84
N GLU A 211 -4.03 -5.93 5.99
CA GLU A 211 -2.74 -6.14 6.68
C GLU A 211 -1.73 -6.94 5.81
N ILE A 212 -2.17 -8.04 5.19
CA ILE A 212 -1.31 -8.86 4.31
C ILE A 212 -0.88 -8.08 3.07
N PHE A 213 -1.79 -7.32 2.45
CA PHE A 213 -1.51 -6.49 1.28
C PHE A 213 -0.60 -5.31 1.62
N HIS A 214 -0.79 -4.66 2.77
CA HIS A 214 0.11 -3.64 3.28
C HIS A 214 1.54 -4.16 3.41
N MET A 215 1.70 -5.37 3.95
CA MET A 215 3.01 -6.02 4.09
C MET A 215 3.62 -6.49 2.76
N THR A 216 2.92 -6.34 1.64
CA THR A 216 3.42 -6.78 0.32
C THR A 216 3.51 -5.65 -0.70
N TYR A 217 2.68 -4.60 -0.58
CA TYR A 217 2.54 -3.51 -1.56
C TYR A 217 2.29 -2.14 -0.90
N ASP A 218 3.36 -1.40 -0.56
CA ASP A 218 3.26 -0.12 0.18
C ASP A 218 2.53 1.01 -0.57
N LEU A 219 2.66 1.10 -1.92
CA LEU A 219 2.07 2.19 -2.71
C LEU A 219 0.55 2.06 -2.91
N ALA A 220 -0.02 0.87 -2.67
CA ALA A 220 -1.42 0.57 -2.96
C ALA A 220 -2.37 0.86 -1.78
N SER A 221 -1.86 1.10 -0.57
CA SER A 221 -2.70 1.19 0.65
C SER A 221 -3.80 2.26 0.56
N ALA A 222 -3.44 3.51 0.22
CA ALA A 222 -4.41 4.60 0.17
C ALA A 222 -5.48 4.36 -0.91
N VAL A 223 -5.08 3.75 -2.02
CA VAL A 223 -5.98 3.36 -3.12
C VAL A 223 -6.88 2.19 -2.71
N VAL A 224 -6.36 1.18 -2.02
CA VAL A 224 -7.16 0.05 -1.51
C VAL A 224 -8.20 0.55 -0.51
N ARG A 225 -7.83 1.45 0.41
CA ARG A 225 -8.76 2.04 1.38
C ARG A 225 -9.92 2.77 0.72
N ILE A 226 -9.66 3.58 -0.32
CA ILE A 226 -10.75 4.29 -1.02
C ILE A 226 -11.63 3.33 -1.83
N VAL A 227 -11.04 2.29 -2.44
CA VAL A 227 -11.80 1.27 -3.18
C VAL A 227 -12.72 0.48 -2.23
N ASN A 228 -12.21 0.07 -1.07
CA ASN A 228 -13.00 -0.60 -0.03
C ASN A 228 -14.14 0.28 0.47
N LEU A 229 -13.89 1.57 0.69
CA LEU A 229 -14.92 2.53 1.10
C LEU A 229 -16.00 2.70 0.04
N ILE A 230 -15.63 2.84 -1.24
CA ILE A 230 -16.58 2.90 -2.35
C ILE A 230 -17.41 1.62 -2.42
N GLY A 231 -16.78 0.45 -2.30
CA GLY A 231 -17.48 -0.84 -2.27
C GLY A 231 -18.50 -0.93 -1.14
N MET A 232 -18.12 -0.53 0.08
CA MET A 232 -19.03 -0.50 1.24
C MET A 232 -20.17 0.50 1.05
N MET A 233 -19.89 1.67 0.47
CA MET A 233 -20.90 2.69 0.18
C MET A 233 -21.93 2.19 -0.85
N LEU A 234 -21.49 1.51 -1.90
CA LEU A 234 -22.39 0.88 -2.89
C LEU A 234 -23.24 -0.22 -2.25
N LEU A 235 -22.67 -1.03 -1.37
CA LEU A 235 -23.41 -2.08 -0.65
C LEU A 235 -24.48 -1.49 0.28
N LEU A 236 -24.14 -0.45 1.05
CA LEU A 236 -25.09 0.25 1.91
C LEU A 236 -26.20 0.93 1.11
N CYS A 237 -25.87 1.56 -0.02
CA CYS A 237 -26.86 2.12 -0.95
C CYS A 237 -27.81 1.04 -1.49
N HIS A 238 -27.28 -0.12 -1.82
CA HIS A 238 -28.07 -1.26 -2.28
C HIS A 238 -29.02 -1.76 -1.17
N TRP A 239 -28.54 -1.89 0.06
CA TRP A 239 -29.36 -2.32 1.21
C TRP A 239 -30.43 -1.32 1.57
N ASP A 240 -30.09 -0.03 1.53
CA ASP A 240 -31.05 1.05 1.78
C ASP A 240 -32.14 1.07 0.70
N GLY A 241 -31.78 0.88 -0.58
CA GLY A 241 -32.74 0.69 -1.66
C GLY A 241 -33.64 -0.54 -1.47
N CYS A 242 -33.07 -1.68 -1.05
CA CYS A 242 -33.88 -2.86 -0.74
C CYS A 242 -34.80 -2.60 0.46
N LEU A 243 -34.31 -1.97 1.53
CA LEU A 243 -35.06 -1.69 2.75
C LEU A 243 -36.24 -0.74 2.50
N THR A 244 -36.01 0.34 1.74
CA THR A 244 -37.04 1.33 1.39
C THR A 244 -38.18 0.74 0.56
N PHE A 245 -37.93 -0.32 -0.21
CA PHE A 245 -38.99 -1.09 -0.87
C PHE A 245 -39.58 -2.20 0.03
N MET A 246 -38.74 -2.85 0.84
CA MET A 246 -39.14 -3.95 1.72
C MET A 246 -40.21 -3.56 2.72
N VAL A 247 -40.09 -2.39 3.33
CA VAL A 247 -41.01 -1.99 4.40
C VAL A 247 -42.43 -1.75 3.87
N PRO A 248 -42.66 -0.99 2.78
CA PRO A 248 -43.96 -0.93 2.12
C PRO A 248 -44.51 -2.31 1.72
N MET A 249 -43.65 -3.21 1.21
CA MET A 249 -44.05 -4.58 0.87
C MET A 249 -44.57 -5.35 2.10
N LEU A 250 -43.93 -5.21 3.27
CA LEU A 250 -44.36 -5.86 4.51
C LEU A 250 -45.68 -5.27 5.07
N GLN A 251 -46.01 -4.04 4.69
CA GLN A 251 -47.25 -3.33 5.05
C GLN A 251 -48.37 -3.48 4.01
N ASP A 252 -48.21 -4.35 3.01
CA ASP A 252 -49.16 -4.55 1.90
C ASP A 252 -49.40 -3.28 1.06
N PHE A 253 -48.33 -2.50 0.81
CA PHE A 253 -48.32 -1.32 -0.05
C PHE A 253 -49.44 -0.30 0.27
N PRO A 254 -49.39 0.37 1.44
CA PRO A 254 -50.42 1.31 1.83
C PRO A 254 -50.51 2.49 0.82
N PRO A 255 -51.67 3.15 0.68
CA PRO A 255 -51.90 4.13 -0.39
C PRO A 255 -51.05 5.39 -0.30
N ASP A 256 -50.52 5.68 0.89
CA ASP A 256 -49.63 6.80 1.21
C ASP A 256 -48.13 6.48 1.05
N CYS A 257 -47.77 5.24 0.72
CA CYS A 257 -46.37 4.90 0.44
C CYS A 257 -45.93 5.33 -0.96
N TRP A 258 -44.64 5.56 -1.11
CA TRP A 258 -44.02 5.98 -2.38
C TRP A 258 -44.29 5.02 -3.55
N VAL A 259 -44.38 3.70 -3.30
CA VAL A 259 -44.61 2.69 -4.34
C VAL A 259 -46.02 2.83 -4.93
N SER A 260 -47.03 2.97 -4.06
CA SER A 260 -48.44 3.12 -4.45
C SER A 260 -48.68 4.47 -5.12
N LYS A 261 -48.10 5.55 -4.59
CA LYS A 261 -48.17 6.90 -5.17
C LYS A 261 -47.62 6.96 -6.60
N ASN A 262 -46.53 6.23 -6.85
CA ASN A 262 -45.92 6.17 -8.17
C ASN A 262 -46.58 5.13 -9.11
N ASN A 263 -47.65 4.46 -8.67
CA ASN A 263 -48.33 3.38 -9.41
C ASN A 263 -47.39 2.22 -9.81
N MET A 264 -46.43 1.88 -8.93
CA MET A 264 -45.39 0.88 -9.22
C MET A 264 -45.59 -0.47 -8.52
N VAL A 265 -46.72 -0.70 -7.85
CA VAL A 265 -47.01 -1.96 -7.13
C VAL A 265 -46.96 -3.16 -8.08
N ASN A 266 -47.55 -3.04 -9.27
CA ASN A 266 -47.60 -4.10 -10.29
C ASN A 266 -46.51 -3.95 -11.37
N ALA A 267 -45.53 -3.07 -11.16
CA ALA A 267 -44.42 -2.91 -12.11
C ALA A 267 -43.47 -4.10 -12.04
N THR A 268 -42.68 -4.30 -13.09
CA THR A 268 -41.64 -5.32 -13.11
C THR A 268 -40.58 -5.04 -12.04
N TRP A 269 -40.01 -6.10 -11.47
CA TRP A 269 -39.02 -6.01 -10.39
C TRP A 269 -37.84 -5.09 -10.73
N HIS A 270 -37.40 -5.04 -11.99
CA HIS A 270 -36.26 -4.21 -12.40
C HIS A 270 -36.59 -2.72 -12.34
N ILE A 271 -37.83 -2.32 -12.62
CA ILE A 271 -38.28 -0.93 -12.48
C ILE A 271 -38.35 -0.56 -11.00
N GLN A 272 -38.97 -1.42 -10.19
CA GLN A 272 -39.10 -1.21 -8.74
C GLN A 272 -37.73 -1.09 -8.08
N TYR A 273 -36.81 -2.02 -8.37
CA TYR A 273 -35.44 -2.02 -7.85
C TYR A 273 -34.66 -0.78 -8.30
N SER A 274 -34.73 -0.43 -9.59
CA SER A 274 -34.00 0.73 -10.11
C SER A 274 -34.45 2.03 -9.44
N TYR A 275 -35.76 2.17 -9.21
CA TYR A 275 -36.31 3.35 -8.55
C TYR A 275 -35.96 3.41 -7.06
N ALA A 276 -36.05 2.27 -6.37
CA ALA A 276 -35.65 2.18 -4.96
C ALA A 276 -34.16 2.50 -4.77
N LEU A 277 -33.29 1.96 -5.63
CA LEU A 277 -31.87 2.27 -5.64
C LEU A 277 -31.59 3.73 -5.99
N PHE A 278 -32.33 4.31 -6.94
CA PHE A 278 -32.23 5.73 -7.28
C PHE A 278 -32.56 6.64 -6.09
N MET A 279 -33.60 6.33 -5.32
CA MET A 279 -33.93 7.08 -4.11
C MET A 279 -32.85 6.95 -3.04
N ALA A 280 -32.40 5.73 -2.75
CA ALA A 280 -31.32 5.48 -1.79
C ALA A 280 -30.02 6.21 -2.18
N MET A 281 -29.65 6.18 -3.46
CA MET A 281 -28.50 6.90 -3.99
C MET A 281 -28.67 8.42 -3.87
N SER A 282 -29.89 8.92 -4.11
CA SER A 282 -30.21 10.34 -3.98
C SER A 282 -30.09 10.83 -2.54
N HIS A 283 -30.51 10.03 -1.54
CA HIS A 283 -30.27 10.32 -0.13
C HIS A 283 -28.79 10.25 0.22
N MET A 284 -28.08 9.24 -0.28
CA MET A 284 -26.65 9.04 -0.01
C MET A 284 -25.75 10.16 -0.55
N LEU A 285 -26.05 10.65 -1.75
CA LEU A 285 -25.30 11.74 -2.39
C LEU A 285 -25.87 13.13 -2.08
N CYS A 286 -26.81 13.23 -1.12
CA CYS A 286 -27.43 14.48 -0.68
C CYS A 286 -28.12 15.27 -1.81
N ILE A 287 -28.78 14.58 -2.75
CA ILE A 287 -29.47 15.19 -3.91
C ILE A 287 -30.94 15.49 -3.59
N GLY A 288 -31.70 14.52 -3.08
CA GLY A 288 -33.15 14.67 -2.86
C GLY A 288 -33.90 13.36 -2.66
N TYR A 289 -35.24 13.41 -2.72
CA TYR A 289 -36.15 12.35 -2.26
C TYR A 289 -36.68 11.38 -3.33
N GLY A 290 -36.50 11.70 -4.62
CA GLY A 290 -37.15 10.98 -5.73
C GLY A 290 -38.23 11.82 -6.42
N ALA A 291 -39.33 11.21 -6.89
CA ALA A 291 -40.43 11.94 -7.54
C ALA A 291 -41.21 12.84 -6.58
N HIS A 292 -41.43 12.37 -5.36
CA HIS A 292 -42.26 13.04 -4.36
C HIS A 292 -41.62 12.96 -2.99
N PRO A 293 -41.79 13.98 -2.13
CA PRO A 293 -41.40 13.87 -0.73
C PRO A 293 -42.23 12.80 -0.01
N PRO A 294 -41.68 12.15 1.05
CA PRO A 294 -42.41 11.13 1.79
C PRO A 294 -43.63 11.73 2.51
N GLU A 295 -44.81 11.12 2.31
CA GLU A 295 -46.06 11.52 2.98
C GLU A 295 -46.39 10.60 4.16
N GLY A 296 -46.31 9.29 3.95
CA GLY A 296 -46.55 8.30 5.00
C GLY A 296 -45.50 8.37 6.11
N MET A 297 -45.93 8.26 7.37
CA MET A 297 -45.01 8.37 8.52
C MET A 297 -43.89 7.31 8.48
N THR A 298 -44.18 6.11 7.98
CA THR A 298 -43.18 5.06 7.79
C THR A 298 -42.08 5.51 6.80
N ASP A 299 -42.49 6.06 5.65
CA ASP A 299 -41.57 6.53 4.60
C ASP A 299 -40.75 7.74 5.09
N VAL A 300 -41.33 8.61 5.91
CA VAL A 300 -40.61 9.75 6.52
C VAL A 300 -39.48 9.24 7.41
N TRP A 301 -39.75 8.31 8.33
CA TRP A 301 -38.71 7.75 9.22
C TRP A 301 -37.64 6.98 8.46
N LEU A 302 -38.02 6.18 7.45
CA LEU A 302 -37.07 5.47 6.59
C LEU A 302 -36.17 6.45 5.83
N THR A 303 -36.77 7.49 5.25
CA THR A 303 -36.04 8.55 4.55
C THR A 303 -35.07 9.27 5.50
N MET A 304 -35.49 9.59 6.74
CA MET A 304 -34.60 10.21 7.72
C MET A 304 -33.40 9.32 8.07
N ILE A 305 -33.62 8.02 8.28
CA ILE A 305 -32.54 7.07 8.56
C ILE A 305 -31.58 6.96 7.36
N SER A 306 -32.14 6.79 6.16
CA SER A 306 -31.40 6.74 4.90
C SER A 306 -30.52 7.99 4.70
N MET A 307 -31.07 9.19 4.93
CA MET A 307 -30.34 10.46 4.84
C MET A 307 -29.20 10.55 5.85
N VAL A 308 -29.40 10.12 7.11
CA VAL A 308 -28.35 10.15 8.14
C VAL A 308 -27.21 9.19 7.79
N VAL A 309 -27.54 7.96 7.39
CA VAL A 309 -26.54 6.96 6.95
C VAL A 309 -25.80 7.45 5.72
N GLY A 310 -26.55 7.97 4.75
CA GLY A 310 -26.07 8.53 3.50
C GLY A 310 -25.08 9.68 3.69
N ALA A 311 -25.49 10.72 4.42
CA ALA A 311 -24.66 11.88 4.71
C ALA A 311 -23.38 11.50 5.46
N THR A 312 -23.45 10.53 6.39
CA THR A 312 -22.27 10.00 7.10
C THR A 312 -21.30 9.31 6.14
N CYS A 313 -21.81 8.45 5.25
CA CYS A 313 -20.99 7.77 4.24
C CYS A 313 -20.32 8.76 3.29
N TYR A 314 -21.06 9.77 2.83
CA TYR A 314 -20.54 10.80 1.94
C TYR A 314 -19.46 11.66 2.61
N ALA A 315 -19.65 12.02 3.88
CA ALA A 315 -18.63 12.74 4.66
C ALA A 315 -17.34 11.92 4.83
N MET A 316 -17.46 10.63 5.12
CA MET A 316 -16.30 9.72 5.18
C MET A 316 -15.59 9.64 3.82
N PHE A 317 -16.34 9.49 2.73
CA PHE A 317 -15.78 9.48 1.38
C PHE A 317 -14.98 10.75 1.08
N LEU A 318 -15.53 11.92 1.35
CA LEU A 318 -14.82 13.20 1.18
C LEU A 318 -13.53 13.28 2.01
N GLY A 319 -13.54 12.78 3.25
CA GLY A 319 -12.35 12.74 4.11
C GLY A 319 -11.26 11.83 3.53
N HIS A 320 -11.62 10.63 3.08
CA HIS A 320 -10.67 9.69 2.47
C HIS A 320 -10.15 10.17 1.11
N ALA A 321 -11.00 10.75 0.27
CA ALA A 321 -10.60 11.34 -1.00
C ALA A 321 -9.60 12.48 -0.79
N THR A 322 -9.85 13.35 0.20
CA THR A 322 -8.93 14.44 0.57
C THR A 322 -7.57 13.90 0.99
N ASN A 323 -7.54 12.87 1.85
CA ASN A 323 -6.30 12.24 2.29
C ASN A 323 -5.53 11.59 1.14
N LEU A 324 -6.22 10.94 0.20
CA LEU A 324 -5.58 10.36 -0.99
C LEU A 324 -4.90 11.45 -1.83
N VAL A 325 -5.60 12.53 -2.14
CA VAL A 325 -5.05 13.67 -2.89
C VAL A 325 -3.83 14.25 -2.18
N GLN A 326 -3.86 14.38 -0.86
CA GLN A 326 -2.72 14.87 -0.08
C GLN A 326 -1.52 13.90 -0.09
N SER A 327 -1.77 12.59 -0.20
CA SER A 327 -0.72 11.57 -0.18
C SER A 327 -0.03 11.35 -1.53
N LEU A 328 -0.74 11.55 -2.65
CA LEU A 328 -0.23 11.27 -3.99
C LEU A 328 0.97 12.15 -4.38
N ASP A 329 1.08 13.35 -3.81
CA ASP A 329 2.13 14.30 -4.15
C ASP A 329 2.90 14.83 -2.92
N ALA A 330 3.28 13.89 -2.04
CA ALA A 330 3.95 14.21 -0.79
C ALA A 330 5.29 14.96 -1.00
N SER A 331 6.13 14.52 -1.94
CA SER A 331 7.46 15.13 -2.18
C SER A 331 7.36 16.54 -2.76
N HIS A 332 6.38 16.80 -3.63
CA HIS A 332 6.17 18.13 -4.19
C HIS A 332 5.56 19.06 -3.14
N ARG A 333 4.63 18.56 -2.31
CA ARG A 333 4.10 19.33 -1.18
C ARG A 333 5.21 19.75 -0.21
N GLN A 334 6.09 18.83 0.17
CA GLN A 334 7.25 19.14 1.01
C GLN A 334 8.16 20.22 0.39
N TYR A 335 8.42 20.14 -0.91
CA TYR A 335 9.14 21.18 -1.64
C TYR A 335 8.42 22.53 -1.56
N GLN A 336 7.12 22.58 -1.85
CA GLN A 336 6.34 23.82 -1.79
C GLN A 336 6.30 24.41 -0.37
N GLU A 337 6.12 23.59 0.66
CA GLU A 337 6.13 24.03 2.05
C GLU A 337 7.48 24.61 2.45
N LYS A 338 8.58 23.94 2.09
CA LYS A 338 9.94 24.45 2.34
C LYS A 338 10.19 25.75 1.59
N TYR A 339 9.82 25.80 0.31
CA TYR A 339 10.03 26.99 -0.51
C TYR A 339 9.21 28.18 0.00
N LYS A 340 7.97 27.97 0.47
CA LYS A 340 7.18 29.02 1.15
C LYS A 340 7.88 29.57 2.39
N GLN A 341 8.55 28.75 3.19
CA GLN A 341 9.37 29.22 4.32
C GLN A 341 10.53 30.09 3.83
N VAL A 342 11.16 29.73 2.72
CA VAL A 342 12.23 30.54 2.10
C VAL A 342 11.69 31.88 1.63
N GLU A 343 10.52 31.91 0.97
CA GLU A 343 9.86 33.17 0.59
C GLU A 343 9.55 34.07 1.78
N GLN A 344 9.03 33.49 2.87
CA GLN A 344 8.79 34.22 4.11
C GLN A 344 10.09 34.79 4.69
N TYR A 345 11.18 34.02 4.68
CA TYR A 345 12.51 34.49 5.09
C TYR A 345 13.00 35.68 4.24
N MET A 346 12.90 35.57 2.91
CA MET A 346 13.28 36.65 1.98
C MET A 346 12.44 37.92 2.16
N SER A 347 11.15 37.74 2.47
CA SER A 347 10.21 38.83 2.73
C SER A 347 10.53 39.53 4.06
N PHE A 348 10.73 38.75 5.13
CA PHE A 348 11.06 39.25 6.46
C PHE A 348 12.35 40.07 6.46
N HIS A 349 13.39 39.57 5.80
CA HIS A 349 14.67 40.27 5.65
C HIS A 349 14.70 41.32 4.55
N LYS A 350 13.58 41.54 3.84
CA LYS A 350 13.44 42.54 2.77
C LYS A 350 14.54 42.44 1.70
N LEU A 351 14.85 41.20 1.28
CA LEU A 351 15.88 40.99 0.26
C LEU A 351 15.48 41.67 -1.06
N PRO A 352 16.45 42.24 -1.80
CA PRO A 352 16.24 42.80 -3.14
C PRO A 352 15.63 41.79 -4.14
N ALA A 353 14.90 42.29 -5.14
CA ALA A 353 14.18 41.45 -6.11
C ALA A 353 15.10 40.54 -6.95
N ASP A 354 16.29 41.02 -7.29
CA ASP A 354 17.33 40.27 -7.99
C ASP A 354 17.82 39.07 -7.16
N VAL A 355 18.06 39.27 -5.85
CA VAL A 355 18.47 38.19 -4.94
C VAL A 355 17.33 37.17 -4.78
N ARG A 356 16.07 37.64 -4.69
CA ARG A 356 14.91 36.75 -4.61
C ARG A 356 14.78 35.86 -5.84
N GLN A 357 14.91 36.44 -7.04
CA GLN A 357 14.85 35.67 -8.28
C GLN A 357 16.00 34.64 -8.34
N ARG A 358 17.21 35.04 -7.96
CA ARG A 358 18.34 34.11 -7.89
C ARG A 358 18.10 32.96 -6.93
N ILE A 359 17.51 33.21 -5.76
CA ILE A 359 17.14 32.16 -4.80
C ILE A 359 16.07 31.24 -5.39
N HIS A 360 15.06 31.78 -6.09
CA HIS A 360 14.04 30.99 -6.77
C HIS A 360 14.66 30.04 -7.80
N ASP A 361 15.44 30.57 -8.74
CA ASP A 361 16.10 29.80 -9.80
C ASP A 361 17.05 28.73 -9.22
N TYR A 362 17.71 29.03 -8.08
CA TYR A 362 18.54 28.06 -7.36
C TYR A 362 17.72 26.88 -6.84
N TYR A 363 16.59 27.13 -6.15
CA TYR A 363 15.74 26.07 -5.60
C TYR A 363 15.11 25.23 -6.71
N GLU A 364 14.67 25.85 -7.80
CA GLU A 364 14.13 25.15 -8.97
C GLU A 364 15.18 24.21 -9.58
N HIS A 365 16.41 24.68 -9.79
CA HIS A 365 17.45 23.86 -10.41
C HIS A 365 18.03 22.79 -9.45
N ARG A 366 18.06 23.04 -8.13
CA ARG A 366 18.58 22.12 -7.11
C ARG A 366 17.63 20.97 -6.79
N PHE A 367 16.32 21.22 -6.78
CA PHE A 367 15.31 20.24 -6.35
C PHE A 367 14.35 19.82 -7.47
N GLN A 368 14.24 20.58 -8.57
CA GLN A 368 13.36 20.25 -9.71
C GLN A 368 11.92 19.95 -9.28
N GLY A 369 11.42 20.70 -8.29
CA GLY A 369 10.08 20.52 -7.73
C GLY A 369 9.91 19.32 -6.80
N LYS A 370 10.97 18.57 -6.47
CA LYS A 370 10.93 17.45 -5.52
C LYS A 370 11.99 17.61 -4.44
N MET A 371 11.56 17.54 -3.19
CA MET A 371 12.47 17.65 -2.05
C MET A 371 12.59 16.29 -1.36
N PHE A 372 13.82 15.89 -1.06
CA PHE A 372 14.16 14.68 -0.33
C PHE A 372 15.26 14.99 0.68
N ASP A 373 15.21 14.33 1.83
CA ASP A 373 16.31 14.31 2.79
C ASP A 373 17.24 13.13 2.47
N GLU A 374 18.17 13.35 1.55
CA GLU A 374 19.06 12.31 1.02
C GLU A 374 19.94 11.70 2.12
N ASP A 375 20.40 12.50 3.09
CA ASP A 375 21.24 12.02 4.20
C ASP A 375 20.46 11.06 5.11
N SER A 376 19.20 11.40 5.44
CA SER A 376 18.33 10.50 6.22
C SER A 376 18.02 9.22 5.47
N ILE A 377 17.64 9.32 4.19
CA ILE A 377 17.27 8.17 3.37
C ILE A 377 18.47 7.21 3.22
N LEU A 378 19.65 7.73 2.89
CA LEU A 378 20.85 6.90 2.76
C LEU A 378 21.35 6.35 4.10
N GLY A 379 21.01 7.00 5.22
CA GLY A 379 21.34 6.53 6.58
C GLY A 379 20.47 5.37 7.08
N GLU A 380 19.27 5.18 6.53
CA GLU A 380 18.38 4.05 6.84
C GLU A 380 18.74 2.77 6.07
N LEU A 381 19.50 2.91 4.98
CA LEU A 381 19.90 1.79 4.13
C LEU A 381 21.13 1.06 4.68
N SER A 382 21.23 -0.24 4.37
CA SER A 382 22.46 -1.00 4.63
C SER A 382 23.61 -0.49 3.77
N ASP A 383 24.85 -0.55 4.27
CA ASP A 383 26.04 -0.08 3.57
C ASP A 383 26.15 -0.58 2.11
N PRO A 384 25.93 -1.87 1.78
CA PRO A 384 26.03 -2.32 0.39
C PRO A 384 25.02 -1.66 -0.56
N LEU A 385 23.78 -1.42 -0.10
CA LEU A 385 22.76 -0.73 -0.88
C LEU A 385 23.11 0.74 -1.09
N LYS A 386 23.66 1.38 -0.04
CA LYS A 386 24.15 2.75 -0.13
C LYS A 386 25.29 2.85 -1.16
N GLU A 387 26.27 1.95 -1.10
CA GLU A 387 27.37 1.87 -2.07
C GLU A 387 26.84 1.68 -3.50
N GLU A 388 25.86 0.80 -3.70
CA GLU A 388 25.25 0.55 -5.02
C GLU A 388 24.54 1.79 -5.58
N ILE A 389 23.74 2.48 -4.76
CA ILE A 389 23.03 3.71 -5.17
C ILE A 389 24.02 4.81 -5.54
N VAL A 390 25.01 5.05 -4.68
CA VAL A 390 25.98 6.12 -4.88
C VAL A 390 26.85 5.84 -6.11
N SER A 391 27.29 4.58 -6.30
CA SER A 391 28.01 4.14 -7.49
C SER A 391 27.20 4.36 -8.76
N TYR A 392 25.90 4.02 -8.73
CA TYR A 392 24.99 4.26 -9.85
C TYR A 392 24.80 5.75 -10.16
N ASN A 393 24.60 6.59 -9.15
CA ASN A 393 24.43 8.04 -9.29
C ASN A 393 25.70 8.73 -9.83
N CYS A 394 26.87 8.22 -9.46
CA CYS A 394 28.17 8.76 -9.85
C CYS A 394 28.82 8.06 -11.05
N ARG A 395 28.15 7.09 -11.71
CA ARG A 395 28.75 6.29 -12.81
C ARG A 395 29.33 7.13 -13.94
N GLY A 396 28.66 8.23 -14.30
CA GLY A 396 29.15 9.15 -15.34
C GLY A 396 30.37 9.95 -14.88
N LEU A 397 30.49 10.22 -13.58
CA LEU A 397 31.67 10.87 -13.01
C LEU A 397 32.86 9.91 -13.01
N VAL A 398 32.66 8.67 -12.53
CA VAL A 398 33.72 7.64 -12.46
C VAL A 398 34.26 7.30 -13.84
N ALA A 399 33.38 7.10 -14.84
CA ALA A 399 33.78 6.72 -16.19
C ALA A 399 34.62 7.79 -16.90
N ASN A 400 34.36 9.07 -16.62
CA ASN A 400 35.03 10.18 -17.29
C ASN A 400 36.27 10.68 -16.55
N MET A 401 36.50 10.24 -15.30
CA MET A 401 37.57 10.77 -14.48
C MET A 401 38.84 9.90 -14.55
N PRO A 402 39.96 10.43 -15.10
CA PRO A 402 41.21 9.68 -15.19
C PRO A 402 41.78 9.23 -13.84
N LEU A 403 41.43 9.95 -12.76
CA LEU A 403 41.85 9.66 -11.39
C LEU A 403 41.26 8.36 -10.86
N PHE A 404 40.03 8.02 -11.28
CA PHE A 404 39.33 6.82 -10.82
C PHE A 404 39.47 5.64 -11.79
N ALA A 405 39.87 5.90 -13.05
CA ALA A 405 39.94 4.89 -14.10
C ALA A 405 40.94 3.73 -13.82
N ASN A 406 42.05 4.00 -13.13
CA ASN A 406 43.11 3.01 -12.86
C ASN A 406 43.30 2.72 -11.37
N THR A 407 42.27 2.96 -10.57
CA THR A 407 42.33 2.87 -9.12
C THR A 407 41.52 1.67 -8.62
N ASP A 408 41.85 1.18 -7.42
CA ASP A 408 41.09 0.12 -6.75
C ASP A 408 39.58 0.50 -6.68
N PRO A 409 38.67 -0.35 -7.20
CA PRO A 409 37.23 -0.11 -7.11
C PRO A 409 36.74 0.13 -5.68
N HIS A 410 37.34 -0.52 -4.68
CA HIS A 410 36.96 -0.31 -3.28
C HIS A 410 37.24 1.14 -2.84
N PHE A 411 38.44 1.65 -3.13
CA PHE A 411 38.81 3.04 -2.87
C PHE A 411 37.85 4.02 -3.55
N VAL A 412 37.47 3.75 -4.80
CA VAL A 412 36.51 4.60 -5.53
C VAL A 412 35.17 4.63 -4.80
N THR A 413 34.60 3.46 -4.46
CA THR A 413 33.33 3.37 -3.74
C THR A 413 33.36 4.15 -2.42
N VAL A 414 34.43 4.01 -1.63
CA VAL A 414 34.58 4.75 -0.36
C VAL A 414 34.59 6.27 -0.60
N ILE A 415 35.35 6.76 -1.59
CA ILE A 415 35.32 8.19 -1.94
C ILE A 415 33.93 8.65 -2.35
N LEU A 416 33.24 7.87 -3.19
CA LEU A 416 31.93 8.22 -3.69
C LEU A 416 30.93 8.41 -2.53
N THR A 417 31.01 7.58 -1.48
CA THR A 417 30.12 7.69 -0.30
C THR A 417 30.32 8.98 0.51
N LYS A 418 31.47 9.66 0.34
CA LYS A 418 31.80 10.93 1.01
C LYS A 418 31.53 12.16 0.13
N LEU A 419 31.14 11.97 -1.14
CA LEU A 419 30.82 13.08 -2.03
C LEU A 419 29.50 13.75 -1.64
N ARG A 420 29.47 15.08 -1.70
CA ARG A 420 28.26 15.88 -1.45
C ARG A 420 27.81 16.61 -2.70
N PHE A 421 26.54 16.51 -3.04
CA PHE A 421 25.97 17.19 -4.21
C PHE A 421 25.71 18.68 -3.94
N GLU A 422 26.29 19.55 -4.77
CA GLU A 422 26.17 21.01 -4.72
C GLU A 422 25.78 21.57 -6.10
N VAL A 423 25.01 22.66 -6.12
CA VAL A 423 24.60 23.37 -7.35
C VAL A 423 25.07 24.81 -7.30
N PHE A 424 25.57 25.34 -8.40
CA PHE A 424 26.02 26.73 -8.54
C PHE A 424 25.37 27.39 -9.76
N GLN A 425 25.06 28.69 -9.66
CA GLN A 425 24.43 29.45 -10.74
C GLN A 425 25.48 30.10 -11.65
N PRO A 426 25.13 30.45 -12.91
CA PRO A 426 26.01 31.22 -13.78
C PRO A 426 26.49 32.51 -13.11
N GLY A 427 27.79 32.78 -13.20
CA GLY A 427 28.45 33.94 -12.59
C GLY A 427 28.93 33.72 -11.15
N ASP A 428 28.52 32.64 -10.47
CA ASP A 428 28.97 32.37 -9.11
C ASP A 428 30.45 31.98 -9.06
N TYR A 429 31.17 32.53 -8.09
CA TYR A 429 32.54 32.12 -7.78
C TYR A 429 32.52 30.90 -6.86
N VAL A 430 32.71 29.71 -7.43
CA VAL A 430 32.84 28.45 -6.69
C VAL A 430 34.10 28.48 -5.80
N ILE A 431 35.19 29.02 -6.34
CA ILE A 431 36.46 29.20 -5.61
C ILE A 431 36.93 30.64 -5.81
N ARG A 432 37.44 31.26 -4.74
CA ARG A 432 38.12 32.54 -4.79
C ARG A 432 39.60 32.36 -4.53
N GLU A 433 40.43 32.97 -5.36
CA GLU A 433 41.88 33.00 -5.18
C GLU A 433 42.26 33.53 -3.78
N GLY A 434 43.32 32.99 -3.19
CA GLY A 434 43.85 33.43 -1.89
C GLY A 434 43.07 32.94 -0.67
N THR A 435 41.89 32.33 -0.87
CA THR A 435 41.14 31.68 0.23
C THR A 435 41.77 30.34 0.63
N LEU A 436 41.39 29.82 1.79
CA LEU A 436 41.82 28.48 2.24
C LEU A 436 40.99 27.41 1.52
N GLY A 437 41.66 26.42 0.95
CA GLY A 437 40.98 25.29 0.30
C GLY A 437 40.60 24.20 1.30
N ARG A 438 39.30 24.00 1.53
CA ARG A 438 38.79 22.94 2.43
C ARG A 438 38.05 21.80 1.72
N LYS A 439 37.78 21.94 0.42
CA LYS A 439 37.11 20.93 -0.39
C LYS A 439 37.56 20.97 -1.85
N MET A 440 37.56 19.86 -2.55
CA MET A 440 37.68 19.83 -4.01
C MET A 440 36.32 19.62 -4.66
N TYR A 441 36.24 19.86 -5.97
CA TYR A 441 35.00 19.75 -6.72
C TYR A 441 35.18 18.90 -7.98
N PHE A 442 34.20 18.06 -8.24
CA PHE A 442 34.09 17.25 -9.45
C PHE A 442 32.88 17.73 -10.25
N ILE A 443 33.06 17.95 -11.56
CA ILE A 443 32.00 18.46 -12.42
C ILE A 443 31.18 17.29 -12.94
N GLN A 444 29.95 17.14 -12.45
CA GLN A 444 28.99 16.20 -13.01
C GLN A 444 28.35 16.77 -14.27
N HIS A 445 27.95 18.04 -14.23
CA HIS A 445 27.35 18.73 -15.37
C HIS A 445 27.61 20.25 -15.30
N GLY A 446 27.90 20.86 -16.44
CA GLY A 446 28.09 22.30 -16.58
C GLY A 446 29.53 22.69 -16.88
N THR A 447 29.76 23.99 -16.99
CA THR A 447 31.05 24.55 -17.39
C THR A 447 31.50 25.62 -16.42
N VAL A 448 32.78 25.57 -16.06
CA VAL A 448 33.43 26.55 -15.19
C VAL A 448 34.66 27.14 -15.86
N THR A 449 34.92 28.42 -15.62
CA THR A 449 36.14 29.10 -16.05
C THR A 449 37.07 29.30 -14.85
N ILE A 450 38.30 28.80 -14.98
CA ILE A 450 39.41 29.07 -14.08
C ILE A 450 40.07 30.37 -14.51
N ILE A 451 40.15 31.33 -13.58
CA ILE A 451 40.70 32.68 -13.76
C ILE A 451 41.97 32.80 -12.88
N PRO A 452 43.15 32.44 -13.43
CA PRO A 452 44.44 32.57 -12.75
C PRO A 452 45.05 33.98 -12.91
N ARG A 453 45.92 34.40 -11.99
CA ARG A 453 46.67 35.67 -12.13
C ARG A 453 47.73 35.57 -13.23
N GLY A 454 47.56 36.36 -14.29
CA GLY A 454 48.59 36.56 -15.31
C GLY A 454 48.72 35.42 -16.35
N SER A 455 47.83 34.44 -16.35
CA SER A 455 47.74 33.42 -17.41
C SER A 455 46.36 33.40 -18.05
N LYS A 456 46.24 32.74 -19.21
CA LYS A 456 44.96 32.62 -19.94
C LYS A 456 43.93 31.86 -19.10
N GLU A 457 42.68 32.30 -19.22
CA GLU A 457 41.52 31.61 -18.66
C GLU A 457 41.40 30.19 -19.24
N LEU A 458 41.02 29.24 -18.40
CA LEU A 458 40.83 27.84 -18.79
C LEU A 458 39.40 27.42 -18.48
N VAL A 459 38.69 26.93 -19.49
CA VAL A 459 37.33 26.39 -19.34
C VAL A 459 37.41 24.89 -19.07
N LEU A 460 36.72 24.44 -18.02
CA LEU A 460 36.52 23.03 -17.69
C LEU A 460 35.04 22.66 -17.88
N SER A 461 34.79 21.43 -18.32
CA SER A 461 33.48 20.86 -18.58
C SER A 461 33.25 19.56 -17.80
N ASP A 462 32.10 18.92 -18.00
CA ASP A 462 31.71 17.60 -17.47
C ASP A 462 32.87 16.59 -17.46
N GLY A 463 33.05 15.90 -16.32
CA GLY A 463 34.12 14.92 -16.09
C GLY A 463 35.44 15.51 -15.59
N ALA A 464 35.64 16.83 -15.70
CA ALA A 464 36.79 17.49 -15.11
C ALA A 464 36.60 17.73 -13.59
N TYR A 465 37.69 18.04 -12.91
CA TYR A 465 37.71 18.38 -11.49
C TYR A 465 38.60 19.59 -11.26
N PHE A 466 38.37 20.30 -10.17
CA PHE A 466 39.14 21.48 -9.78
C PHE A 466 39.11 21.68 -8.27
N GLY A 467 39.91 22.64 -7.78
CA GLY A 467 40.06 22.84 -6.34
C GLY A 467 40.80 21.70 -5.64
N GLY A 468 41.23 20.69 -6.37
CA GLY A 468 42.16 19.68 -5.90
C GLY A 468 43.51 19.86 -6.55
N SER A 469 44.14 21.04 -6.49
CA SER A 469 45.60 21.00 -6.64
C SER A 469 46.05 20.05 -5.53
N GLU A 470 46.69 18.93 -5.89
CA GLU A 470 47.11 17.93 -4.90
C GLU A 470 47.94 18.60 -3.79
N ILE A 471 48.62 19.69 -4.14
CA ILE A 471 49.26 20.68 -3.28
C ILE A 471 48.29 21.27 -2.24
N CYS A 472 47.15 21.86 -2.60
CA CYS A 472 46.28 22.56 -1.64
C CYS A 472 45.54 21.58 -0.70
N LEU A 473 45.22 20.36 -1.17
CA LEU A 473 44.62 19.32 -0.34
C LEU A 473 45.65 18.70 0.64
N LEU A 474 46.88 18.43 0.20
CA LEU A 474 47.92 17.81 1.03
C LEU A 474 48.71 18.82 1.90
N THR A 475 48.83 20.08 1.48
CA THR A 475 49.65 21.11 2.16
C THR A 475 48.84 22.20 2.87
N GLN A 476 47.50 22.09 2.91
CA GLN A 476 46.59 23.11 3.47
C GLN A 476 46.87 24.54 2.95
N GLY A 477 47.30 24.62 1.69
CA GLY A 477 47.66 25.89 1.04
C GLY A 477 46.48 26.80 0.71
N ARG A 478 46.79 28.01 0.23
CA ARG A 478 45.78 28.94 -0.32
C ARG A 478 45.47 28.60 -1.78
N ARG A 479 44.26 28.94 -2.22
CA ARG A 479 43.79 28.79 -3.60
C ARG A 479 44.63 29.63 -4.57
N THR A 480 45.10 29.01 -5.65
CA THR A 480 45.99 29.64 -6.65
C THR A 480 45.25 30.37 -7.77
N ALA A 481 43.95 30.12 -7.94
CA ALA A 481 43.12 30.75 -8.96
C ALA A 481 41.67 30.86 -8.46
N SER A 482 40.91 31.79 -9.06
CA SER A 482 39.47 31.84 -8.89
C SER A 482 38.78 30.92 -9.89
N VAL A 483 37.64 30.34 -9.53
CA VAL A 483 36.84 29.50 -10.42
C VAL A 483 35.42 30.05 -10.43
N ARG A 484 34.92 30.38 -11.61
CA ARG A 484 33.58 30.94 -11.84
C ARG A 484 32.74 29.96 -12.65
N ALA A 485 31.49 29.75 -12.26
CA ALA A 485 30.53 28.99 -13.05
C ALA A 485 30.06 29.81 -14.26
N ASP A 486 30.09 29.23 -15.46
CA ASP A 486 29.59 29.89 -16.68
C ASP A 486 28.14 29.46 -17.01
N THR A 487 27.78 28.24 -16.62
CA THR A 487 26.42 27.68 -16.72
C THR A 487 25.95 27.20 -15.34
N TYR A 488 24.73 26.68 -15.26
CA TYR A 488 24.28 25.98 -14.05
C TYR A 488 25.13 24.73 -13.84
N CYS A 489 25.95 24.75 -12.78
CA CYS A 489 26.91 23.68 -12.51
C CYS A 489 26.35 22.74 -11.44
N ARG A 490 26.34 21.44 -11.74
CA ARG A 490 26.10 20.36 -10.79
C ARG A 490 27.44 19.74 -10.42
N LEU A 491 27.84 19.94 -9.17
CA LEU A 491 29.16 19.58 -8.68
C LEU A 491 29.03 18.58 -7.53
N TYR A 492 29.96 17.65 -7.45
CA TYR A 492 30.22 16.92 -6.21
C TYR A 492 31.38 17.55 -5.48
N SER A 493 31.22 17.85 -4.19
CA SER A 493 32.29 18.32 -3.34
C SER A 493 32.83 17.19 -2.46
N LEU A 494 34.14 17.20 -2.23
CA LEU A 494 34.83 16.29 -1.30
C LEU A 494 35.66 17.12 -0.32
N SER A 495 35.41 16.94 0.97
CA SER A 495 36.17 17.61 2.02
C SER A 495 37.63 17.14 2.06
N VAL A 496 38.54 18.02 2.48
CA VAL A 496 39.92 17.63 2.81
C VAL A 496 39.96 16.59 3.92
N ASP A 497 39.08 16.74 4.92
CA ASP A 497 39.03 15.83 6.08
C ASP A 497 38.60 14.43 5.63
N ASP A 498 37.50 14.35 4.87
CA ASP A 498 37.01 13.08 4.28
C ASP A 498 38.06 12.46 3.35
N PHE A 499 38.73 13.28 2.52
CA PHE A 499 39.77 12.77 1.62
C PHE A 499 40.98 12.20 2.38
N ASN A 500 41.41 12.88 3.45
CA ASN A 500 42.52 12.40 4.28
C ASN A 500 42.16 11.11 5.01
N GLU A 501 40.93 10.99 5.53
CA GLU A 501 40.40 9.77 6.16
C GLU A 501 40.52 8.59 5.19
N VAL A 502 40.05 8.72 3.93
CA VAL A 502 40.16 7.64 2.93
C VAL A 502 41.61 7.32 2.57
N LEU A 503 42.49 8.33 2.52
CA LEU A 503 43.91 8.14 2.25
C LEU A 503 44.69 7.49 3.40
N GLU A 504 44.19 7.55 4.64
CA GLU A 504 44.76 6.81 5.78
C GLU A 504 44.52 5.30 5.63
N GLU A 505 43.34 4.92 5.13
CA GLU A 505 42.99 3.53 4.84
C GLU A 505 43.71 2.97 3.60
N HIS A 506 44.08 3.84 2.64
CA HIS A 506 44.71 3.47 1.38
C HIS A 506 46.09 4.12 1.18
N PRO A 507 47.14 3.68 1.92
CA PRO A 507 48.45 4.33 1.94
C PRO A 507 49.20 4.26 0.59
N LEU A 508 48.92 3.24 -0.23
CA LEU A 508 49.47 3.15 -1.60
C LEU A 508 48.93 4.27 -2.50
N MET A 509 47.63 4.57 -2.37
CA MET A 509 47.01 5.68 -3.10
C MET A 509 47.56 7.02 -2.60
N ARG A 510 47.71 7.20 -1.29
CA ARG A 510 48.33 8.39 -0.71
C ARG A 510 49.70 8.69 -1.34
N ARG A 511 50.58 7.69 -1.45
CA ARG A 511 51.89 7.84 -2.09
C ARG A 511 51.79 8.21 -3.57
N ALA A 512 50.84 7.61 -4.30
CA ALA A 512 50.59 7.95 -5.69
C ALA A 512 50.17 9.43 -5.83
N PHE A 513 49.22 9.88 -5.01
CA PHE A 513 48.77 11.28 -4.98
C PHE A 513 49.90 12.24 -4.60
N GLU A 514 50.70 11.92 -3.58
CA GLU A 514 51.87 12.73 -3.16
C GLU A 514 52.91 12.83 -4.28
N SER A 515 53.19 11.74 -5.01
CA SER A 515 54.15 11.76 -6.11
C SER A 515 53.72 12.67 -7.27
N VAL A 516 52.42 12.64 -7.63
CA VAL A 516 51.85 13.51 -8.67
C VAL A 516 51.85 14.97 -8.20
N ALA A 517 51.59 15.21 -6.92
CA ALA A 517 51.64 16.55 -6.31
C ALA A 517 53.04 17.16 -6.41
N VAL A 518 54.08 16.39 -6.08
CA VAL A 518 55.48 16.82 -6.10
C VAL A 518 55.95 17.10 -7.52
N GLU A 519 55.64 16.23 -8.49
CA GLU A 519 56.02 16.43 -9.90
C GLU A 519 55.41 17.73 -10.46
N ARG A 520 54.18 18.05 -10.07
CA ARG A 520 53.51 19.28 -10.49
C ARG A 520 54.02 20.52 -9.75
N LEU A 521 54.38 20.42 -8.47
CA LEU A 521 55.06 21.48 -7.71
C LEU A 521 56.36 21.90 -8.39
N ASP A 522 57.18 20.93 -8.78
CA ASP A 522 58.45 21.19 -9.48
C ASP A 522 58.24 21.91 -10.81
N ARG A 523 57.19 21.55 -11.57
CA ARG A 523 56.85 22.25 -12.83
C ARG A 523 56.39 23.69 -12.60
N VAL A 524 55.66 23.97 -11.52
CA VAL A 524 55.20 25.33 -11.17
C VAL A 524 56.38 26.17 -10.66
N SER A 525 57.23 25.61 -9.79
CA SER A 525 58.41 26.29 -9.26
C SER A 525 59.40 26.66 -10.36
N ARG A 526 59.61 25.77 -11.35
CA ARG A 526 60.46 26.04 -12.53
C ARG A 526 59.90 27.11 -13.46
N ARG A 527 58.58 27.29 -13.53
CA ARG A 527 57.93 28.38 -14.29
C ARG A 527 58.05 29.73 -13.59
N SER A 528 58.05 29.75 -12.26
CA SER A 528 58.22 30.98 -11.48
C SER A 528 59.65 31.51 -11.46
N SER A 529 60.65 30.67 -11.77
CA SER A 529 62.07 31.02 -11.81
C SER A 529 62.59 31.54 -13.17
N TYR A 530 61.75 31.60 -14.21
CA TYR A 530 62.17 32.08 -15.53
C TYR A 530 61.89 33.59 -15.69
N GLN A 531 62.91 34.42 -15.52
CA GLN A 531 62.90 35.83 -15.95
C GLN A 531 63.39 35.92 -17.41
N PRO A 532 62.65 36.54 -18.34
CA PRO A 532 63.16 36.78 -19.69
C PRO A 532 64.34 37.78 -19.66
N PRO A 533 65.36 37.63 -20.52
CA PRO A 533 66.47 38.56 -20.57
C PRO A 533 66.00 39.96 -20.98
N THR A 534 66.41 40.96 -20.21
CA THR A 534 66.24 42.38 -20.54
C THR A 534 67.02 42.70 -21.80
N THR A 535 66.33 43.11 -22.86
CA THR A 535 66.93 43.70 -24.06
C THR A 535 67.33 45.15 -23.73
N GLU A 536 68.63 45.43 -23.72
CA GLU A 536 69.19 46.80 -23.81
C GLU A 536 69.04 47.39 -25.21
#